data_AF-A0A7X7S5M4-F1
#
_entry.id   AF-A0A7X7S5M4-F1
#
_cell.length_a   1.000
_cell.length_b   1.000
_cell.length_c   1.000
_cell.angle_alpha   90.00
_cell.angle_beta   90.00
_cell.angle_gamma   90.00
#
_symmetry.space_group_name_H-M   'P 1'
#
loop_
_entity.id
_entity.type
_entity.pdbx_description
1 polymer ?
#
loop_
_entity_poly.entity_id
_entity_poly.type
_entity_poly.pdbx_seq_one_letter_code
_entity_poly.pdbx_strand_id
1 'polypeptide(L)'
;MSDPFDLDALDDTEPFEVDRQGAHLFKHPHLGLDDVMDVWSSEPLFYPAKPPAHWLMLAEVGGRVLIVPLAPSRSGDPGKCRPIGCYEASSGLAATYRRDRDEY
;
A
#
# COMPACT_ATOMS: atom_id res chain seq x y z
N MET A 1 11.47 10.48 15.10
CA MET A 1 10.87 9.94 13.87
C MET A 1 11.47 8.56 13.70
N SER A 2 10.65 7.52 13.59
CA SER A 2 11.15 6.18 13.29
C SER A 2 11.53 6.13 11.81
N ASP A 3 12.65 5.49 11.48
CA ASP A 3 13.07 5.31 10.09
C ASP A 3 12.04 4.44 9.32
N PRO A 4 11.86 4.66 7.99
CA PRO A 4 11.02 3.80 7.17
C PRO A 4 11.43 2.33 7.29
N PHE A 5 10.45 1.41 7.23
CA PHE A 5 10.78 -0.02 7.22
C PHE A 5 11.34 -0.41 5.85
N ASP A 6 12.15 -1.45 5.78
CA ASP A 6 12.76 -1.91 4.54
C ASP A 6 11.73 -2.66 3.68
N LEU A 7 11.56 -2.22 2.43
CA LEU A 7 10.63 -2.84 1.48
C LEU A 7 11.19 -4.15 0.93
N ASP A 8 12.51 -4.25 0.75
CA ASP A 8 13.19 -5.43 0.21
C ASP A 8 13.22 -6.59 1.23
N ALA A 9 12.90 -6.30 2.49
CA ALA A 9 12.79 -7.30 3.54
C ALA A 9 11.40 -7.96 3.62
N LEU A 10 10.39 -7.42 2.93
CA LEU A 10 9.02 -7.93 2.97
C LEU A 10 8.92 -9.32 2.34
N ASP A 11 8.02 -10.14 2.89
CA ASP A 11 7.67 -11.44 2.32
C ASP A 11 6.94 -11.25 0.98
N ASP A 12 7.44 -11.87 -0.09
CA ASP A 12 6.87 -11.75 -1.44
C ASP A 12 5.44 -12.30 -1.56
N THR A 13 5.07 -13.26 -0.71
CA THR A 13 3.80 -14.00 -0.81
C THR A 13 2.75 -13.47 0.18
N GLU A 14 3.16 -13.23 1.42
CA GLU A 14 2.26 -12.80 2.50
C GLU A 14 2.82 -11.59 3.27
N PRO A 15 3.00 -10.41 2.66
CA PRO A 15 3.62 -9.26 3.33
C PRO A 15 2.71 -8.60 4.39
N PHE A 16 1.40 -8.88 4.38
CA PHE A 16 0.44 -8.09 5.15
C PHE A 16 0.05 -8.74 6.48
N GLU A 17 0.41 -8.08 7.56
CA GLU A 17 -0.17 -8.27 8.89
C GLU A 17 -1.48 -7.47 8.98
N VAL A 18 -2.61 -8.14 8.77
CA VAL A 18 -3.93 -7.51 8.81
C VAL A 18 -4.57 -7.69 10.18
N ASP A 19 -4.98 -6.59 10.79
CA ASP A 19 -5.72 -6.64 12.06
C ASP A 19 -7.12 -7.24 11.83
N ARG A 20 -7.63 -8.03 12.78
CA ARG A 20 -8.95 -8.70 12.68
C ARG A 20 -10.12 -7.74 12.49
N GLN A 21 -9.93 -6.43 12.73
CA GLN A 21 -10.92 -5.37 12.53
C GLN A 21 -10.78 -4.66 11.17
N GLY A 22 -10.59 -5.40 10.07
CA GLY A 22 -10.41 -4.87 8.71
C GLY A 22 -11.45 -3.82 8.26
N ALA A 23 -12.64 -3.79 8.87
CA ALA A 23 -13.71 -2.82 8.57
C ALA A 23 -13.34 -1.34 8.79
N HIS A 24 -12.33 -1.02 9.62
CA HIS A 24 -11.89 0.36 9.84
C HIS A 24 -10.76 0.82 8.92
N LEU A 25 -10.15 -0.10 8.17
CA LEU A 25 -9.07 0.23 7.22
C LEU A 25 -9.63 0.93 5.98
N PHE A 26 -10.85 0.57 5.58
CA PHE A 26 -11.44 1.01 4.33
C PHE A 26 -12.44 2.14 4.57
N LYS A 27 -12.13 3.34 4.07
CA LYS A 27 -13.06 4.47 4.08
C LYS A 27 -14.10 4.40 2.95
N HIS A 28 -13.89 3.50 1.99
CA HIS A 28 -14.75 3.31 0.83
C HIS A 28 -15.46 1.96 0.93
N PRO A 29 -16.80 1.90 0.83
CA PRO A 29 -17.59 0.69 1.11
C PRO A 29 -17.38 -0.45 0.11
N HIS A 30 -16.64 -0.22 -0.97
CA HIS A 30 -16.37 -1.20 -2.02
C HIS A 30 -14.89 -1.58 -2.13
N LEU A 31 -14.04 -1.05 -1.23
CA LEU A 31 -12.62 -1.42 -1.18
C LEU A 31 -12.37 -2.27 0.05
N GLY A 32 -11.55 -3.30 -0.10
CA GLY A 32 -11.26 -4.30 0.91
C GLY A 32 -9.83 -4.83 0.83
N LEU A 33 -9.59 -5.93 1.56
CA LEU A 33 -8.28 -6.58 1.57
C LEU A 33 -7.94 -7.16 0.19
N ASP A 34 -8.93 -7.61 -0.57
CA ASP A 34 -8.72 -8.12 -1.93
C ASP A 34 -8.12 -7.04 -2.82
N ASP A 35 -8.59 -5.78 -2.75
CA ASP A 35 -7.98 -4.67 -3.51
C ASP A 35 -6.53 -4.38 -3.08
N VAL A 36 -6.20 -4.57 -1.79
CA VAL A 36 -4.82 -4.44 -1.31
C VAL A 36 -3.93 -5.54 -1.90
N MET A 37 -4.44 -6.78 -1.98
CA MET A 37 -3.75 -7.90 -2.61
C MET A 37 -3.59 -7.70 -4.13
N ASP A 38 -4.60 -7.13 -4.79
CA ASP A 38 -4.54 -6.79 -6.21
C ASP A 38 -3.46 -5.73 -6.46
N VAL A 39 -3.37 -4.70 -5.60
CA VAL A 39 -2.30 -3.69 -5.70
C VAL A 39 -0.92 -4.33 -5.54
N TRP A 40 -0.73 -5.21 -4.54
CA TRP A 40 0.54 -5.92 -4.33
C TRP A 40 0.94 -6.76 -5.55
N SER A 41 -0.03 -7.46 -6.14
CA SER A 41 0.19 -8.36 -7.27
C SER A 41 0.38 -7.62 -8.60
N SER A 42 0.20 -6.29 -8.61
CA SER A 42 0.25 -5.44 -9.82
C SER A 42 1.58 -4.69 -9.97
N GLU A 43 2.67 -5.24 -9.43
CA GLU A 43 4.02 -4.65 -9.46
C GLU A 43 4.02 -3.17 -9.04
N PRO A 44 3.61 -2.87 -7.80
CA PRO A 44 3.36 -1.50 -7.38
C PRO A 44 4.64 -0.65 -7.33
N LEU A 45 4.45 0.67 -7.43
CA LEU A 45 5.47 1.65 -7.07
C LEU A 45 5.30 2.07 -5.61
N PHE A 46 6.42 2.34 -4.95
CA PHE A 46 6.44 2.79 -3.56
C PHE A 46 6.93 4.23 -3.44
N TYR A 47 6.10 5.08 -2.82
CA TYR A 47 6.45 6.46 -2.51
C TYR A 47 6.64 6.66 -1.00
N PRO A 48 7.60 7.47 -0.55
CA PRO A 48 7.73 7.83 0.86
C PRO A 48 6.45 8.48 1.41
N ALA A 49 6.04 8.08 2.62
CA ALA A 49 4.87 8.64 3.30
C ALA A 49 5.25 9.42 4.56
N LYS A 50 4.27 10.10 5.15
CA LYS A 50 4.38 10.66 6.50
C LYS A 50 3.72 9.71 7.50
N PRO A 51 4.26 9.58 8.73
CA PRO A 51 3.66 8.76 9.77
C PRO A 51 2.16 9.05 9.96
N PRO A 52 1.32 8.02 10.23
CA PRO A 52 1.71 6.67 10.69
C PRO A 52 2.11 5.69 9.58
N ALA A 53 2.00 6.06 8.30
CA ALA A 53 2.55 5.27 7.21
C ALA A 53 4.03 5.60 6.99
N HIS A 54 4.83 4.61 6.61
CA HIS A 54 6.21 4.81 6.14
C HIS A 54 6.25 4.88 4.60
N TRP A 55 5.38 4.13 3.93
CA TRP A 55 5.31 4.05 2.47
C TRP A 55 3.87 4.17 1.97
N LEU A 56 3.71 4.67 0.75
CA LEU A 56 2.50 4.54 -0.05
C LEU A 56 2.78 3.54 -1.17
N MET A 57 2.03 2.44 -1.20
CA MET A 57 2.07 1.46 -2.27
C MET A 57 0.99 1.81 -3.30
N LEU A 58 1.38 2.00 -4.56
CA LEU A 58 0.47 2.42 -5.64
C LEU A 58 0.53 1.46 -6.82
N ALA A 59 -0.64 1.08 -7.32
CA ALA A 59 -0.77 0.37 -8.59
C ALA A 59 -2.07 0.73 -9.32
N GLU A 60 -2.10 0.54 -10.63
CA GLU A 60 -3.31 0.62 -11.43
C GLU A 60 -4.06 -0.73 -11.45
N VAL A 61 -5.24 -0.76 -10.85
CA VAL A 61 -6.12 -1.94 -10.74
C VAL A 61 -7.47 -1.61 -11.37
N GLY A 62 -7.85 -2.34 -12.42
CA GLY A 62 -9.14 -2.12 -13.11
C GLY A 62 -9.33 -0.69 -13.64
N GLY A 63 -8.26 -0.06 -14.13
CA GLY A 63 -8.27 1.31 -14.67
C GLY A 63 -8.26 2.43 -13.62
N ARG A 64 -8.16 2.08 -12.33
CA ARG A 64 -8.08 3.01 -11.21
C ARG A 64 -6.72 2.89 -10.54
N VAL A 65 -6.07 4.00 -10.25
CA VAL A 65 -4.84 4.00 -9.45
C VAL A 65 -5.25 3.96 -7.99
N LEU A 66 -4.91 2.88 -7.29
CA LEU A 66 -5.18 2.71 -5.87
C LEU A 66 -3.96 3.06 -5.04
N ILE A 67 -4.19 3.55 -3.82
CA ILE A 67 -3.19 3.91 -2.83
C ILE A 67 -3.43 3.06 -1.59
N VAL A 68 -2.39 2.36 -1.16
CA VAL A 68 -2.36 1.60 0.09
C VAL A 68 -1.24 2.16 0.98
N PRO A 69 -1.56 2.97 2.02
CA PRO A 69 -0.56 3.40 2.98
C PRO A 69 -0.13 2.20 3.85
N LEU A 70 1.18 2.01 3.98
CA LEU A 70 1.78 0.92 4.73
C LEU A 70 2.47 1.44 5.99
N ALA A 71 2.13 0.85 7.13
CA ALA A 71 2.80 1.07 8.40
C ALA A 71 3.69 -0.16 8.74
N PRO A 72 4.73 0.00 9.57
CA PRO A 72 5.54 -1.13 10.01
C PRO A 72 4.69 -2.18 10.76
N SER A 73 5.12 -3.44 10.72
CA SER A 73 4.54 -4.55 11.49
C SER A 73 4.32 -4.17 12.95
N ARG A 74 3.21 -4.62 13.55
CA ARG A 74 2.98 -4.45 15.00
C ARG A 74 3.73 -5.51 15.79
N SER A 75 3.93 -6.71 15.22
CA SER A 75 4.71 -7.79 15.84
C SER A 75 6.22 -7.57 15.79
N GLY A 76 6.69 -6.64 14.95
CA GLY A 76 8.11 -6.33 14.77
C GLY A 76 8.81 -7.25 13.77
N ASP A 77 8.06 -8.09 13.06
CA ASP A 77 8.58 -8.93 11.98
C ASP A 77 8.97 -8.05 10.77
N PRO A 78 10.25 -8.04 10.35
CA PRO A 78 10.68 -7.27 9.19
C PRO A 78 10.08 -7.77 7.87
N GLY A 79 9.63 -9.03 7.80
CA GLY A 79 8.95 -9.61 6.65
C GLY A 79 7.50 -9.16 6.49
N LYS A 80 6.98 -8.39 7.45
CA LYS A 80 5.56 -7.99 7.49
C LYS A 80 5.40 -6.46 7.57
N CYS A 81 4.33 -5.98 6.98
CA CYS A 81 3.84 -4.62 7.14
C CYS A 81 2.33 -4.61 7.35
N ARG A 82 1.76 -3.45 7.68
CA ARG A 82 0.33 -3.30 7.92
C ARG A 82 -0.26 -2.35 6.89
N PRO A 83 -1.20 -2.80 6.04
CA PRO A 83 -2.02 -1.87 5.28
C PRO A 83 -2.93 -1.13 6.26
N ILE A 84 -2.85 0.21 6.28
CA ILE A 84 -3.68 1.04 7.15
C ILE A 84 -4.83 1.74 6.42
N GLY A 85 -4.98 1.45 5.12
CA GLY A 85 -6.17 1.72 4.33
C GLY A 85 -5.99 1.44 2.84
N CYS A 86 -7.07 1.57 2.07
CA CYS A 86 -7.07 1.52 0.61
C CYS A 86 -8.05 2.59 0.08
N TYR A 87 -7.61 3.39 -0.89
CA TYR A 87 -8.44 4.42 -1.54
C TYR A 87 -7.91 4.77 -2.92
N GLU A 88 -8.78 5.34 -3.76
CA GLU A 88 -8.42 5.79 -5.10
C GLU A 88 -7.54 7.06 -5.03
N ALA A 89 -6.54 7.14 -5.90
CA ALA A 89 -5.68 8.30 -6.04
C ALA A 89 -6.45 9.50 -6.60
N SER A 90 -6.02 10.71 -6.19
CA SER A 90 -6.45 11.92 -6.89
C SER A 90 -5.94 11.89 -8.33
N SER A 91 -6.64 12.59 -9.24
CA SER A 91 -6.27 12.64 -10.66
C SER A 91 -4.82 13.06 -10.91
N GLY A 92 -4.32 14.02 -10.12
CA GLY A 92 -2.93 14.47 -10.21
C GLY A 92 -1.93 13.39 -9.81
N LEU A 93 -2.18 12.67 -8.71
CA LEU A 93 -1.28 11.61 -8.25
C LEU A 93 -1.35 10.38 -9.18
N ALA A 94 -2.54 10.05 -9.70
CA ALA A 94 -2.69 9.00 -10.71
C ALA A 94 -1.89 9.33 -12.00
N ALA A 95 -1.88 10.59 -12.43
CA ALA A 95 -1.08 11.02 -13.58
C ALA A 95 0.42 10.95 -13.32
N THR A 96 0.87 11.31 -12.10
CA THR A 96 2.27 11.15 -11.69
C THR A 96 2.67 9.68 -11.68
N TYR A 97 1.88 8.82 -11.02
CA TYR A 97 2.13 7.37 -10.97
C TYR A 97 2.30 6.76 -12.37
N ARG A 98 1.39 7.08 -13.30
CA ARG A 98 1.45 6.54 -14.67
C ARG A 98 2.72 6.97 -15.40
N ARG A 99 3.13 8.23 -15.25
CA ARG A 99 4.38 8.72 -15.83
C ARG A 99 5.59 7.98 -15.24
N ASP A 100 5.65 7.87 -13.92
CA ASP A 100 6.77 7.21 -13.25
C ASP A 100 6.83 5.74 -13.67
N ARG A 101 5.68 5.07 -13.82
CA ARG A 101 5.60 3.68 -14.27
C ARG A 101 6.09 3.47 -15.70
N ASP A 102 5.88 4.43 -16.60
CA ASP A 102 6.37 4.36 -17.98
C ASP A 102 7.90 4.54 -18.07
N GLU A 103 8.55 5.06 -17.01
CA GLU A 103 9.99 5.30 -16.95
C GLU A 103 10.80 4.13 -16.35
N TYR A 104 10.13 3.08 -15.82
CA TYR A 104 10.72 1.86 -15.25
C TYR A 104 10.49 0.64 -16.14
#